data_AF-A0A101E860-F1
#
_entry.id   AF-A0A101E860-F1
#
_cell.length_a   1.000
_cell.length_b   1.000
_cell.length_c   1.000
_cell.angle_alpha   90.00
_cell.angle_beta   90.00
_cell.angle_gamma   90.00
#
_symmetry.space_group_name_H-M   'P 1'
#
loop_
_entity.id
_entity.type
_entity.pdbx_description
1 polymer ?
#
loop_
_entity_poly.entity_id
_entity_poly.type
_entity_poly.pdbx_seq_one_letter_code
_entity_poly.pdbx_strand_id
1 'polypeptide(L)'
;MISGIKKAFLLGLGAISITKEKAEKLFDEMVKRGEITKEEANELLNILVEKGKEEGERIKEIVKTEIDKVKMTNKFVTKQEFEVLSERVTRLEEILLSKNKVDENK
;
A
#
# COMPACT_ATOMS: atom_id res chain seq x y z
N MET A 1 21.51 10.81 -26.55
CA MET A 1 20.24 10.45 -27.26
C MET A 1 19.41 9.41 -26.50
N ILE A 2 20.03 8.47 -25.76
CA ILE A 2 19.36 7.41 -24.95
C ILE A 2 18.28 7.94 -23.98
N SER A 3 18.48 9.13 -23.40
CA SER A 3 17.52 9.71 -22.44
C SER A 3 16.14 10.01 -23.04
N GLY A 4 16.06 10.29 -24.35
CA GLY A 4 14.80 10.58 -25.04
C GLY A 4 13.92 9.35 -25.22
N ILE A 5 14.51 8.22 -25.62
CA ILE A 5 13.80 6.94 -25.79
C ILE A 5 13.37 6.38 -24.43
N LYS A 6 14.24 6.45 -23.40
CA LYS A 6 13.89 6.11 -22.01
C LYS A 6 12.65 6.87 -21.53
N LYS A 7 12.63 8.18 -21.74
CA LYS A 7 11.49 9.03 -21.34
C LYS A 7 10.25 8.77 -22.19
N ALA A 8 10.38 8.61 -23.50
CA ALA A 8 9.25 8.32 -24.39
C ALA A 8 8.60 6.96 -24.08
N PHE A 9 9.41 5.94 -23.77
CA PHE A 9 8.94 4.63 -23.31
C PHE A 9 8.14 4.75 -22.01
N LEU A 10 8.71 5.41 -20.99
CA LEU A 10 8.04 5.63 -19.70
C LEU A 10 6.75 6.46 -19.82
N LEU A 11 6.70 7.40 -20.76
CA LEU A 11 5.52 8.24 -21.02
C LEU A 11 4.45 7.52 -21.85
N GLY A 12 4.83 6.66 -22.80
CA GLY A 12 3.92 6.00 -23.73
C GLY A 12 3.11 4.83 -23.14
N LEU A 13 3.54 4.29 -22.00
CA LEU A 13 2.93 3.07 -21.42
C LEU A 13 1.93 3.36 -20.30
N GLY A 14 1.88 4.61 -19.83
CA GLY A 14 1.18 4.95 -18.60
C GLY A 14 1.74 4.20 -17.39
N ALA A 15 1.21 4.47 -16.20
CA ALA A 15 1.75 3.94 -14.95
C ALA A 15 1.27 2.52 -14.57
N ILE A 16 0.36 1.90 -15.32
CA ILE A 16 -0.50 0.83 -14.76
C ILE A 16 -0.36 -0.55 -15.45
N SER A 17 0.27 -0.68 -16.62
CA SER A 17 0.13 -1.92 -17.44
C SER A 17 1.41 -2.69 -17.77
N ILE A 18 2.59 -2.19 -17.39
CA ILE A 18 3.85 -2.91 -17.62
C ILE A 18 4.22 -3.81 -16.45
N THR A 19 4.33 -5.11 -16.73
CA THR A 19 4.95 -6.09 -15.84
C THR A 19 6.42 -6.27 -16.22
N LYS A 20 7.21 -6.82 -15.28
CA LYS A 20 8.61 -7.15 -15.52
C LYS A 20 8.78 -8.05 -16.75
N GLU A 21 7.95 -9.09 -16.92
CA GLU A 21 8.06 -9.98 -18.09
C GLU A 21 7.76 -9.26 -19.41
N LYS A 22 6.82 -8.30 -19.43
CA LYS A 22 6.53 -7.54 -20.65
C LYS A 22 7.70 -6.62 -21.03
N ALA A 23 8.33 -5.99 -20.05
CA ALA A 23 9.50 -5.15 -20.27
C ALA A 23 10.70 -5.98 -20.75
N GLU A 24 10.95 -7.12 -20.12
CA GLU A 24 12.01 -8.07 -20.54
C GLU A 24 11.83 -8.49 -22.00
N LYS A 25 10.63 -8.94 -22.39
CA LYS A 25 10.34 -9.33 -23.77
C LYS A 25 10.56 -8.20 -24.76
N LEU A 26 10.12 -6.99 -24.41
CA LEU A 26 10.22 -5.84 -25.29
C LEU A 26 11.68 -5.40 -25.47
N PHE A 27 12.47 -5.36 -24.40
CA PHE A 27 13.89 -5.04 -24.50
C PHE A 27 14.68 -6.14 -25.23
N ASP A 28 14.36 -7.42 -25.02
CA ASP A 28 14.95 -8.53 -25.78
C ASP A 28 14.68 -8.42 -27.28
N GLU A 29 13.48 -7.98 -27.68
CA GLU A 29 13.17 -7.71 -29.08
C GLU A 29 13.98 -6.55 -29.65
N MET A 30 14.16 -5.47 -28.89
CA MET A 30 15.00 -4.34 -29.30
C MET A 30 16.47 -4.77 -29.49
N VAL A 31 16.98 -5.64 -28.63
CA VAL A 31 18.31 -6.25 -28.80
C VAL A 31 18.38 -7.09 -30.07
N LYS A 32 17.37 -7.93 -30.34
CA LYS A 32 17.31 -8.75 -31.56
C LYS A 32 17.26 -7.90 -32.84
N ARG A 33 16.60 -6.74 -32.78
CA ARG A 33 16.54 -5.76 -33.88
C ARG A 33 17.82 -4.92 -34.00
N GLY A 34 18.77 -5.04 -33.07
CA GLY A 34 20.00 -4.26 -33.04
C GLY A 34 19.79 -2.80 -32.65
N GLU A 35 18.65 -2.46 -32.03
CA GLU A 35 18.32 -1.11 -31.60
C GLU A 35 19.05 -0.70 -30.31
N ILE A 36 19.31 -1.67 -29.44
CA ILE A 36 20.04 -1.51 -28.17
C ILE A 36 20.95 -2.72 -27.93
N THR A 37 21.96 -2.55 -27.09
CA THR A 37 22.80 -3.68 -26.64
C THR A 37 22.14 -4.48 -25.52
N LYS A 38 22.64 -5.70 -25.28
CA LYS A 38 22.16 -6.53 -24.18
C LYS A 38 22.45 -5.89 -22.81
N GLU A 39 23.56 -5.18 -22.70
CA GLU A 39 23.93 -4.41 -21.51
C GLU A 39 22.92 -3.27 -21.26
N GLU A 40 22.56 -2.51 -22.30
CA GLU A 40 21.58 -1.43 -22.21
C GLU A 40 20.18 -1.94 -21.81
N ALA A 41 19.76 -3.09 -22.35
CA ALA A 41 18.51 -3.74 -21.98
C ALA A 41 18.45 -4.10 -20.48
N ASN A 42 19.54 -4.63 -19.93
CA ASN A 42 19.63 -4.96 -18.51
C ASN A 42 19.60 -3.70 -17.62
N GLU A 43 20.29 -2.63 -18.03
CA GLU A 43 20.26 -1.35 -17.31
C GLU A 43 18.85 -0.75 -17.29
N LEU A 44 18.15 -0.77 -18.43
CA LEU A 44 16.77 -0.32 -18.56
C LEU A 44 15.82 -1.09 -17.64
N LEU A 45 15.97 -2.41 -17.59
CA LEU A 45 15.16 -3.27 -16.74
C LEU A 45 15.38 -2.96 -15.25
N ASN A 46 16.63 -2.77 -14.83
CA ASN A 46 16.96 -2.40 -13.46
C ASN A 46 16.34 -1.05 -13.07
N ILE A 47 16.47 -0.03 -13.92
CA ILE A 47 15.86 1.29 -13.71
C ILE A 47 14.34 1.18 -13.57
N LEU A 48 13.70 0.35 -14.41
CA LEU A 48 12.26 0.13 -14.34
C LEU A 48 11.84 -0.49 -13.01
N VAL A 49 12.57 -1.51 -12.54
CA VAL A 49 12.29 -2.17 -11.26
C VAL A 49 12.50 -1.23 -10.08
N GLU A 50 13.57 -0.44 -10.10
CA GLU A 50 13.89 0.53 -9.04
C GLU A 50 12.83 1.63 -8.95
N LYS A 51 12.46 2.23 -10.09
CA LYS A 51 11.37 3.21 -10.16
C LYS A 51 10.03 2.63 -9.74
N GLY A 52 9.75 1.38 -10.09
CA GLY A 52 8.53 0.69 -9.67
C GLY A 52 8.45 0.51 -8.15
N LYS A 53 9.57 0.21 -7.49
CA LYS A 53 9.65 0.13 -6.02
C LYS A 53 9.45 1.49 -5.36
N GLU A 54 10.14 2.52 -5.86
CA GLU A 54 10.03 3.90 -5.36
C GLU A 54 8.58 4.41 -5.42
N GLU A 55 7.93 4.22 -6.57
CA GLU A 55 6.53 4.62 -6.77
C GLU A 55 5.57 3.79 -5.91
N GLY A 56 5.84 2.50 -5.72
CA GLY A 56 5.07 1.63 -4.83
C GLY A 56 5.08 2.09 -3.37
N GLU A 57 6.25 2.49 -2.84
CA GLU A 57 6.35 3.05 -1.49
C GLU A 57 5.65 4.42 -1.39
N ARG A 58 5.77 5.28 -2.42
CA ARG A 58 5.06 6.57 -2.47
C ARG A 58 3.54 6.39 -2.42
N ILE A 59 2.99 5.43 -3.18
CA ILE A 59 1.56 5.12 -3.16
C ILE A 59 1.14 4.62 -1.78
N LYS A 60 1.93 3.75 -1.16
CA LYS A 60 1.67 3.22 0.18
C LYS A 60 1.64 4.32 1.24
N GLU A 61 2.53 5.31 1.16
CA GLU A 61 2.49 6.50 2.02
C GLU A 61 1.24 7.34 1.81
N ILE A 62 0.83 7.57 0.56
CA ILE A 62 -0.39 8.30 0.24
C ILE A 62 -1.61 7.58 0.82
N VAL A 63 -1.72 6.26 0.59
CA VAL A 63 -2.82 5.45 1.10
C VAL A 63 -2.84 5.48 2.64
N LYS A 64 -1.68 5.32 3.29
CA LYS A 64 -1.58 5.40 4.75
C LYS A 64 -2.05 6.76 5.27
N THR A 65 -1.56 7.83 4.65
CA THR A 65 -1.92 9.21 5.02
C THR A 65 -3.41 9.45 4.85
N GLU A 66 -4.01 8.96 3.76
CA GLU A 66 -5.44 9.14 3.50
C GLU A 66 -6.30 8.30 4.46
N ILE A 67 -5.89 7.07 4.78
CA ILE A 67 -6.52 6.26 5.83
C ILE A 67 -6.45 6.97 7.18
N ASP A 68 -5.28 7.51 7.55
CA ASP A 68 -5.11 8.19 8.82
C ASP A 68 -5.93 9.49 8.88
N LYS A 69 -6.06 10.24 7.78
CA LYS A 69 -7.01 11.37 7.70
C LYS A 69 -8.45 10.92 7.88
N VAL A 70 -8.88 9.83 7.24
CA VAL A 70 -10.25 9.30 7.38
C VAL A 70 -10.53 8.86 8.81
N LYS A 71 -9.54 8.28 9.52
CA LYS A 71 -9.66 7.98 10.96
C LYS A 71 -9.79 9.24 11.82
N MET A 72 -9.15 10.34 11.44
CA MET A 72 -9.23 11.60 12.18
C MET A 72 -10.53 12.37 11.91
N THR A 73 -11.11 12.26 10.70
CA THR A 73 -12.31 13.01 10.31
C THR A 73 -13.61 12.28 10.61
N ASN A 74 -13.63 10.95 10.57
CA ASN A 74 -14.77 10.16 11.02
C ASN A 74 -14.53 9.59 12.42
N LYS A 75 -15.56 9.62 13.27
CA LYS A 75 -15.59 9.01 14.62
C LYS A 75 -15.55 7.47 14.57
N PHE A 76 -14.60 6.87 13.85
CA PHE A 76 -14.40 5.43 13.84
C PHE A 76 -13.59 5.03 15.06
N VAL A 77 -14.16 4.15 15.87
CA VAL A 77 -13.49 3.52 16.99
C VAL A 77 -12.68 2.35 16.42
N THR A 78 -11.39 2.27 16.75
CA THR A 78 -10.57 1.10 16.36
C THR A 78 -11.08 -0.15 17.08
N LYS A 79 -10.79 -1.33 16.53
CA LYS A 79 -11.19 -2.60 17.17
C LYS A 79 -10.68 -2.72 18.61
N GLN A 80 -9.44 -2.28 18.85
CA GLN A 80 -8.84 -2.27 20.18
C GLN A 80 -9.57 -1.32 21.14
N GLU A 81 -9.89 -0.10 20.71
CA GLU A 81 -10.66 0.84 21.53
C GLU A 81 -12.07 0.31 21.84
N PHE A 82 -12.70 -0.40 20.90
CA PHE A 82 -13.99 -1.05 21.10
C PHE A 82 -13.91 -2.21 22.11
N GLU A 83 -12.90 -3.09 21.99
CA GLU A 83 -12.68 -4.20 22.92
C GLU A 83 -12.44 -3.68 24.36
N VAL A 84 -11.61 -2.66 24.53
CA VAL A 84 -11.39 -2.00 25.83
C VAL A 84 -12.69 -1.43 26.41
N LEU A 85 -13.51 -0.79 25.57
CA LEU A 85 -14.81 -0.28 26.02
C LEU A 85 -15.77 -1.41 26.42
N SER A 86 -15.82 -2.49 25.63
CA SER A 86 -16.65 -3.66 25.92
C SER A 86 -16.28 -4.31 27.25
N GLU A 87 -14.99 -4.50 27.53
CA GLU A 87 -14.52 -5.03 28.82
C GLU A 87 -14.91 -4.14 30.00
N ARG A 88 -14.82 -2.81 29.83
CA ARG A 88 -15.24 -1.85 30.85
C ARG A 88 -16.74 -1.94 31.11
N VAL A 89 -17.55 -2.09 30.06
CA VAL A 89 -19.01 -2.27 30.19
C VAL A 89 -19.32 -3.56 30.94
N THR A 90 -18.74 -4.70 30.55
CA THR A 90 -18.95 -5.98 31.23
C THR A 90 -18.59 -5.90 32.72
N ARG A 91 -17.46 -5.28 33.05
CA ARG A 91 -17.04 -5.10 34.45
C ARG A 91 -18.03 -4.24 35.25
N LEU A 92 -18.60 -3.21 34.64
CA LEU A 92 -19.62 -2.37 35.29
C LEU A 92 -20.93 -3.15 35.50
N GLU A 93 -21.35 -3.95 34.52
CA GLU A 93 -22.52 -4.83 34.63
C GLU A 93 -22.36 -5.84 35.77
N GLU A 94 -21.19 -6.48 35.89
CA GLU A 94 -20.86 -7.38 37.01
C GLU A 94 -20.96 -6.69 38.37
N ILE A 95 -20.40 -5.48 38.49
CA ILE A 95 -20.43 -4.71 39.74
C ILE A 95 -21.87 -4.36 40.11
N LEU A 96 -22.70 -3.92 39.15
CA LEU A 96 -24.10 -3.59 39.40
C LEU A 96 -24.92 -4.82 39.82
N LEU A 97 -24.71 -5.96 39.17
CA LEU A 97 -25.35 -7.22 39.55
C LEU A 97 -24.93 -7.68 40.95
N SER A 98 -23.67 -7.46 41.33
CA SER A 98 -23.20 -7.78 42.69
C SER A 98 -23.80 -6.85 43.75
N LYS A 99 -24.01 -5.56 43.43
CA LYS A 99 -24.66 -4.60 44.34
C LYS A 99 -26.13 -4.90 44.58
N ASN A 100 -26.90 -5.18 43.52
CA ASN A 100 -28.34 -5.50 43.66
C ASN A 100 -28.59 -6.77 44.49
N LYS A 101 -27.71 -7.77 44.44
CA LYS A 101 -27.82 -8.99 45.28
C LYS A 101 -27.58 -8.74 46.77
N VAL A 102 -26.91 -7.65 47.13
CA VAL A 102 -26.65 -7.26 48.52
C VAL A 102 -27.84 -6.49 49.09
N ASP A 103 -28.58 -5.76 48.25
CA ASP A 103 -29.76 -4.99 48.65
C ASP A 103 -31.06 -5.83 48.74
N GLU A 104 -31.18 -6.95 48.01
CA GLU A 104 -32.33 -7.87 48.11
C GLU A 104 -32.29 -8.82 49.34
N ASN A 105 -31.15 -8.94 50.01
CA ASN A 105 -30.96 -9.82 51.18
C ASN A 105 -31.01 -9.07 52.53
N LYS A 106 -31.55 -7.85 52.56
CA LYS A 106 -31.64 -6.99 53.75
C LYS A 106 -33.07 -6.58 54.02
#